data_AF-A0A183HNG5-F1
#
_entry.id   AF-A0A183HNG5-F1
#
_cell.length_a   1.000
_cell.length_b   1.000
_cell.length_c   1.000
_cell.angle_alpha   90.00
_cell.angle_beta   90.00
_cell.angle_gamma   90.00
#
_symmetry.space_group_name_H-M   'P 1'
#
loop_
_entity.id
_entity.type
_entity.pdbx_description
1 polymer ?
#
loop_
_entity_poly.entity_id
_entity_poly.type
_entity_poly.pdbx_seq_one_letter_code
_entity_poly.pdbx_strand_id
1 'polypeptide(L)'
;MVGIMDPPRPGVAESIEIVQSAGVKVKMVTGDALETACSIGAHLKLFTADDLCLSGPEIDRMTDLDLERVIKAVTIFYRTSPKHKLRIVKALQNLGDVVAMTGDGVNDVVALKKADIGIAMGSTGTDVCKVVIF
;
A
#
# COMPACT_ATOMS: atom_id res chain seq x y z
N MET A 1 -25.64 -11.84 3.59
CA MET A 1 -24.58 -10.95 4.12
C MET A 1 -24.24 -9.98 3.00
N VAL A 2 -24.54 -8.69 3.16
CA VAL A 2 -24.28 -7.67 2.13
C VAL A 2 -22.92 -7.05 2.47
N GLY A 3 -21.88 -7.46 1.76
CA GLY A 3 -20.58 -6.79 1.82
C GLY A 3 -20.58 -5.64 0.81
N ILE A 4 -20.57 -4.40 1.29
CA ILE A 4 -20.31 -3.25 0.44
C ILE A 4 -18.82 -3.31 0.12
N MET A 5 -18.49 -3.85 -1.05
CA MET A 5 -17.16 -3.76 -1.62
C MET A 5 -17.07 -2.42 -2.35
N ASP A 6 -16.11 -1.64 -1.93
CA ASP A 6 -15.76 -0.38 -2.55
C ASP A 6 -14.86 -0.65 -3.78
N PRO A 7 -15.37 -0.48 -5.01
CA PRO A 7 -14.63 -0.85 -6.20
C PRO A 7 -13.48 0.12 -6.46
N PRO A 8 -12.35 -0.35 -7.03
CA PRO A 8 -11.28 0.54 -7.46
C PRO A 8 -11.78 1.58 -8.47
N ARG A 9 -11.20 2.79 -8.43
CA ARG A 9 -11.54 3.83 -9.42
C ARG A 9 -11.18 3.38 -10.83
N PRO A 10 -11.98 3.76 -11.86
CA PRO A 10 -11.61 3.54 -13.25
C PRO A 10 -10.22 4.12 -13.55
N GLY A 11 -9.42 3.40 -14.35
CA GLY A 11 -8.07 3.82 -14.73
C GLY A 11 -6.95 3.51 -13.73
N VAL A 12 -7.26 3.01 -12.52
CA VAL A 12 -6.22 2.64 -11.54
C VAL A 12 -5.34 1.50 -12.06
N ALA A 13 -5.94 0.47 -12.68
CA ALA A 13 -5.17 -0.65 -13.23
C ALA A 13 -4.19 -0.20 -14.33
N GLU A 14 -4.63 0.67 -15.24
CA GLU A 14 -3.77 1.25 -16.28
C GLU A 14 -2.64 2.10 -15.69
N SER A 15 -2.93 2.90 -14.66
CA SER A 15 -1.91 3.68 -13.97
C SER A 15 -0.86 2.79 -13.30
N ILE A 16 -1.28 1.69 -12.66
CA ILE A 16 -0.38 0.71 -12.06
C ILE A 16 0.51 0.09 -13.13
N GLU A 17 -0.07 -0.29 -14.28
CA GLU A 17 0.67 -0.88 -15.40
C GLU A 17 1.73 0.09 -15.96
N ILE A 18 1.36 1.36 -16.16
CA ILE A 18 2.29 2.41 -16.60
C ILE A 18 3.46 2.53 -15.62
N VAL A 19 3.18 2.63 -14.33
CA VAL A 19 4.21 2.82 -13.31
C VAL A 19 5.11 1.59 -13.18
N GLN A 20 4.55 0.38 -13.22
CA GLN A 20 5.33 -0.85 -13.23
C GLN A 20 6.20 -0.97 -14.49
N SER A 21 5.69 -0.58 -15.66
CA SER A 21 6.44 -0.59 -16.92
C SER A 21 7.64 0.38 -16.91
N ALA A 22 7.58 1.42 -16.07
CA ALA A 22 8.67 2.35 -15.83
C ALA A 22 9.71 1.83 -14.80
N GLY A 23 9.55 0.61 -14.30
CA GLY A 23 10.48 -0.02 -13.35
C GLY A 23 10.22 0.33 -11.88
N VAL A 24 9.06 0.93 -11.57
CA VAL A 24 8.69 1.36 -10.22
C VAL A 24 7.85 0.28 -9.54
N LYS A 25 8.14 -0.02 -8.26
CA LYS A 25 7.50 -1.12 -7.55
C LYS A 25 6.27 -0.65 -6.79
N VAL A 26 5.11 -0.96 -7.36
CA VAL A 26 3.82 -0.66 -6.74
C VAL A 26 3.52 -1.64 -5.59
N LYS A 27 3.17 -1.13 -4.40
CA LYS A 27 2.74 -1.90 -3.22
C LYS A 27 1.43 -1.36 -2.69
N MET A 28 0.51 -2.25 -2.30
CA MET A 28 -0.79 -1.87 -1.71
C MET A 28 -0.73 -1.91 -0.19
N VAL A 29 -1.25 -0.87 0.47
CA VAL A 29 -1.43 -0.82 1.92
C VAL A 29 -2.89 -0.50 2.24
N THR A 30 -3.59 -1.39 2.94
CA THR A 30 -5.01 -1.26 3.28
C THR A 30 -5.32 -1.67 4.72
N GLY A 31 -6.41 -1.13 5.27
CA GLY A 31 -7.02 -1.56 6.53
C GLY A 31 -7.88 -2.83 6.38
N ASP A 32 -8.18 -3.25 5.16
CA ASP A 32 -9.08 -4.38 4.87
C ASP A 32 -8.54 -5.74 5.34
N ALA A 33 -9.43 -6.73 5.34
CA ALA A 33 -9.05 -8.14 5.48
C ALA A 33 -8.29 -8.67 4.25
N LEU A 34 -7.53 -9.76 4.45
CA LEU A 34 -6.69 -10.38 3.43
C LEU A 34 -7.47 -10.71 2.15
N GLU A 35 -8.63 -11.35 2.28
CA GLU A 35 -9.46 -11.78 1.15
C GLU A 35 -9.84 -10.60 0.25
N THR A 36 -10.33 -9.51 0.85
CA THR A 36 -10.67 -8.26 0.15
C THR A 36 -9.44 -7.60 -0.47
N ALA A 37 -8.32 -7.58 0.25
CA ALA A 37 -7.08 -6.99 -0.24
C ALA A 37 -6.53 -7.75 -1.46
N CYS A 38 -6.43 -9.08 -1.39
CA CYS A 38 -6.00 -9.93 -2.49
C CYS A 38 -6.97 -9.88 -3.67
N SER A 39 -8.28 -9.89 -3.43
CA SER A 39 -9.28 -9.78 -4.49
C SER A 39 -9.12 -8.48 -5.27
N ILE A 40 -8.91 -7.35 -4.57
CA ILE A 40 -8.71 -6.05 -5.20
C ILE A 40 -7.33 -5.97 -5.88
N GLY A 41 -6.28 -6.51 -5.25
CA GLY A 41 -4.95 -6.61 -5.86
C GLY A 41 -4.94 -7.40 -7.15
N ALA A 42 -5.63 -8.54 -7.20
CA ALA A 42 -5.76 -9.37 -8.39
C ALA A 42 -6.55 -8.66 -9.49
N HIS A 43 -7.67 -7.99 -9.16
CA HIS A 43 -8.43 -7.18 -10.12
C HIS A 43 -7.56 -6.08 -10.73
N LEU A 44 -6.72 -5.44 -9.92
CA LEU A 44 -5.80 -4.39 -10.36
C LEU A 44 -4.54 -4.91 -11.07
N LYS A 45 -4.40 -6.23 -11.27
CA LYS A 45 -3.18 -6.89 -11.78
C LYS A 45 -1.91 -6.54 -10.98
N LEU A 46 -2.09 -6.13 -9.73
CA LEU A 46 -1.02 -5.78 -8.81
C LEU A 46 -0.49 -7.01 -8.07
N PHE A 47 -1.30 -8.06 -7.96
CA PHE A 47 -1.04 -9.21 -7.11
C PHE A 47 -1.38 -10.51 -7.86
N THR A 48 -0.52 -11.50 -7.69
CA THR A 48 -0.66 -12.88 -8.15
C THR A 48 -0.56 -13.84 -6.98
N ALA A 49 -0.91 -15.12 -7.18
CA ALA A 49 -0.87 -16.10 -6.08
C ALA A 49 0.53 -16.35 -5.50
N ASP A 50 1.58 -15.99 -6.24
CA ASP A 50 2.99 -16.14 -5.84
C ASP A 50 3.51 -14.94 -5.02
N ASP A 51 2.73 -13.86 -4.92
CA ASP A 51 3.11 -12.66 -4.19
C ASP A 51 2.92 -12.82 -2.67
N LEU A 52 3.81 -12.18 -1.90
CA LEU A 52 3.74 -12.20 -0.45
C LEU A 52 2.80 -11.10 0.08
N CYS A 53 1.93 -11.47 1.03
CA CYS A 53 1.11 -10.56 1.80
C CYS A 53 1.59 -10.48 3.25
N LEU A 54 1.50 -9.31 3.88
CA LEU A 54 1.88 -9.13 5.28
C LEU A 54 0.81 -8.34 6.05
N SER A 55 0.40 -8.86 7.20
CA SER A 55 -0.59 -8.18 8.05
C SER A 55 0.05 -7.15 8.97
N GLY A 56 -0.75 -6.17 9.41
CA GLY A 56 -0.37 -5.26 10.49
C GLY A 56 0.13 -5.98 11.76
N PRO A 57 -0.59 -6.98 12.29
CA PRO A 57 -0.12 -7.76 13.45
C PRO A 57 1.20 -8.51 13.23
N GLU A 58 1.49 -8.97 12.01
CA GLU A 58 2.79 -9.58 11.69
C GLU A 58 3.89 -8.51 11.68
N ILE A 59 3.62 -7.33 11.11
CA ILE A 59 4.54 -6.19 11.18
C ILE A 59 4.86 -5.82 12.63
N ASP A 60 3.87 -5.77 13.52
CA ASP A 60 4.08 -5.45 14.94
C ASP A 60 4.99 -6.45 15.67
N ARG A 61 5.06 -7.70 15.19
CA ARG A 61 5.95 -8.75 15.73
C ARG A 61 7.35 -8.72 15.14
N MET A 62 7.56 -8.00 14.04
CA MET A 62 8.86 -7.87 13.37
C MET A 62 9.65 -6.71 13.94
N THR A 63 10.96 -6.91 14.09
CA THR A 63 11.88 -5.78 14.26
C THR A 63 11.97 -4.98 12.96
N ASP A 64 12.48 -3.75 13.02
CA ASP A 64 12.69 -2.94 11.81
C ASP A 64 13.63 -3.65 10.81
N LEU A 65 14.68 -4.33 11.30
CA LEU A 65 15.59 -5.12 10.46
C LEU A 65 14.92 -6.34 9.82
N ASP A 66 14.04 -7.03 10.54
CA ASP A 66 13.30 -8.18 9.98
C ASP A 66 12.33 -7.73 8.89
N LEU A 67 11.66 -6.60 9.12
CA LEU A 67 10.79 -5.99 8.13
C LEU A 67 11.59 -5.62 6.87
N GLU A 68 12.72 -4.93 7.01
CA GLU A 68 13.61 -4.56 5.90
C GLU A 68 14.03 -5.75 5.03
N ARG A 69 14.23 -6.94 5.62
CA ARG A 69 14.62 -8.15 4.88
C ARG A 69 13.51 -8.69 3.98
N VAL A 70 12.25 -8.57 4.38
CA VAL A 70 11.11 -9.18 3.68
C VAL A 70 10.31 -8.17 2.85
N ILE A 71 10.36 -6.88 3.19
CA ILE A 71 9.49 -5.85 2.65
C ILE A 71 9.57 -5.70 1.12
N LYS A 72 10.72 -6.02 0.51
CA LYS A 72 10.89 -5.96 -0.95
C LYS A 72 10.05 -7.01 -1.68
N ALA A 73 9.80 -8.17 -1.06
CA ALA A 73 8.99 -9.25 -1.60
C ALA A 73 7.49 -9.10 -1.30
N VAL A 74 7.12 -8.25 -0.33
CA VAL A 74 5.72 -8.02 0.02
C VAL A 74 5.04 -7.09 -0.98
N THR A 75 3.91 -7.52 -1.53
CA THR A 75 3.13 -6.74 -2.51
C THR A 75 1.89 -6.11 -1.87
N ILE A 76 1.28 -6.78 -0.88
CA ILE A 76 0.09 -6.30 -0.18
C ILE A 76 0.31 -6.29 1.33
N PHE A 77 0.02 -5.15 1.95
CA PHE A 77 -0.11 -5.00 3.40
C PHE A 77 -1.58 -4.80 3.78
N TYR A 78 -2.07 -5.62 4.69
CA TYR A 78 -3.49 -5.64 5.08
C TYR A 78 -3.68 -5.50 6.59
N ARG A 79 -4.90 -5.13 7.04
CA ARG A 79 -5.19 -4.76 8.44
C ARG A 79 -4.17 -3.76 9.00
N THR A 80 -3.80 -2.76 8.20
CA THR A 80 -2.78 -1.78 8.57
C THR A 80 -3.35 -0.59 9.33
N SER A 81 -2.54 -0.06 10.24
CA SER A 81 -2.81 1.17 10.99
C SER A 81 -1.92 2.30 10.45
N PRO A 82 -2.19 3.58 10.79
CA PRO A 82 -1.29 4.67 10.44
C PRO A 82 0.17 4.45 10.89
N LYS A 83 0.38 3.81 12.05
CA LYS A 83 1.70 3.40 12.53
C LYS A 83 2.39 2.42 11.58
N HIS A 84 1.65 1.47 11.00
CA HIS A 84 2.19 0.50 10.06
C HIS A 84 2.62 1.16 8.76
N LYS A 85 1.80 2.07 8.21
CA LYS A 85 2.14 2.85 7.01
C LYS A 85 3.49 3.57 7.18
N LEU A 86 3.69 4.21 8.34
CA LEU A 86 4.96 4.86 8.68
C LEU A 86 6.15 3.89 8.74
N ARG A 87 5.97 2.72 9.37
CA ARG A 87 7.04 1.70 9.46
C ARG A 87 7.41 1.15 8.09
N ILE A 88 6.43 0.92 7.22
CA ILE A 88 6.64 0.46 5.84
C ILE A 88 7.45 1.49 5.05
N VAL A 89 7.03 2.76 5.08
CA VAL A 89 7.76 3.86 4.41
C VAL A 89 9.20 3.95 4.91
N LYS A 90 9.40 3.94 6.24
CA LYS A 90 10.73 4.02 6.83
C LYS A 90 11.62 2.83 6.44
N ALA A 91 11.09 1.61 6.45
CA ALA A 91 11.85 0.42 6.09
C ALA A 91 12.29 0.45 4.61
N LEU A 92 11.43 0.90 3.70
CA LEU A 92 11.81 1.08 2.28
C LEU A 92 12.88 2.18 2.12
N GLN A 93 12.72 3.32 2.81
CA GLN A 93 13.72 4.39 2.82
C GLN A 93 15.07 3.94 3.37
N ASN A 94 15.08 3.13 4.43
CA ASN A 94 16.31 2.57 5.02
C ASN A 94 17.05 1.63 4.05
N LEU A 95 16.32 0.99 3.13
CA LEU A 95 16.89 0.16 2.07
C LEU A 95 17.42 0.98 0.88
N GLY A 96 17.32 2.30 0.94
CA GLY A 96 17.76 3.23 -0.10
C GLY A 96 16.74 3.44 -1.22
N ASP A 97 15.51 2.94 -1.07
CA ASP A 97 14.45 3.15 -2.06
C ASP A 97 13.85 4.57 -1.88
N VAL A 98 13.57 5.27 -2.98
CA VAL A 98 12.83 6.55 -2.95
C VAL A 98 11.35 6.22 -2.92
N VAL A 99 10.65 6.65 -1.87
CA VAL A 99 9.29 6.22 -1.59
C VAL A 99 8.30 7.32 -1.94
N ALA A 100 7.38 7.05 -2.86
CA ALA A 100 6.20 7.89 -3.04
C ALA A 100 4.97 7.22 -2.43
N MET A 101 4.16 7.99 -1.69
CA MET A 101 2.95 7.48 -1.04
C MET A 101 1.74 8.28 -1.47
N THR A 102 0.66 7.58 -1.83
CA THR A 102 -0.65 8.17 -2.12
C THR A 102 -1.63 7.94 -0.96
N GLY A 103 -2.50 8.92 -0.68
CA GLY A 103 -3.47 8.81 0.42
C GLY A 103 -4.57 9.88 0.38
N ASP A 104 -5.59 9.69 1.22
CA ASP A 104 -6.77 10.56 1.35
C ASP A 104 -6.52 11.85 2.16
N GLY A 105 -5.27 12.10 2.54
CA GLY A 105 -4.81 13.38 3.06
C GLY A 105 -5.19 13.71 4.50
N VAL A 106 -6.23 13.10 5.11
CA VAL A 106 -6.62 13.38 6.50
C VAL A 106 -6.12 12.30 7.45
N ASN A 107 -6.24 11.03 7.06
CA ASN A 107 -5.80 9.89 7.87
C ASN A 107 -4.31 9.55 7.66
N ASP A 108 -3.75 9.98 6.52
CA ASP A 108 -2.41 9.60 6.07
C ASP A 108 -1.36 10.72 6.12
N VAL A 109 -1.70 11.88 6.74
CA VAL A 109 -0.83 13.07 6.81
C VAL A 109 0.60 12.73 7.25
N VAL A 110 0.75 11.91 8.29
CA VAL A 110 2.07 11.65 8.88
C VAL A 110 2.92 10.82 7.92
N ALA A 111 2.32 9.84 7.23
CA ALA A 111 3.03 8.96 6.32
C ALA A 111 3.29 9.65 4.97
N LEU A 112 2.35 10.45 4.47
CA LEU A 112 2.54 11.32 3.30
C LEU A 112 3.68 12.33 3.49
N LYS A 113 3.79 12.93 4.69
CA LYS A 113 4.91 13.82 5.01
C LYS A 113 6.26 13.10 5.17
N LYS A 114 6.23 11.80 5.46
CA LYS A 114 7.42 11.01 5.71
C LYS A 114 8.01 10.41 4.43
N ALA A 115 7.14 10.09 3.47
CA ALA A 115 7.54 9.68 2.13
C ALA A 115 8.39 10.78 1.47
N ASP A 116 9.30 10.38 0.58
CA ASP A 116 10.10 11.32 -0.21
C ASP A 116 9.20 12.16 -1.13
N ILE A 117 8.08 11.56 -1.56
CA ILE A 117 7.02 12.23 -2.33
C ILE A 117 5.65 11.86 -1.74
N GLY A 118 4.99 12.83 -1.11
CA GLY A 118 3.61 12.70 -0.62
C GLY A 118 2.60 13.19 -1.65
N ILE A 119 1.72 12.31 -2.13
CA ILE A 119 0.65 12.65 -3.08
C ILE A 119 -0.70 12.61 -2.36
N ALA A 120 -1.24 13.78 -2.06
CA ALA A 120 -2.58 13.91 -1.48
C ALA A 120 -3.64 13.96 -2.58
N MET A 121 -4.69 13.16 -2.43
CA MET A 121 -5.88 13.24 -3.29
C MET A 121 -6.75 14.44 -2.84
N GLY A 122 -7.25 15.25 -3.78
CA GLY A 122 -8.02 16.48 -3.49
C GLY A 122 -9.39 16.27 -2.80
N SER A 123 -10.17 17.35 -2.64
CA SER A 123 -11.38 17.56 -1.78
C SER A 123 -12.55 16.55 -1.85
N THR A 124 -12.43 15.44 -2.57
CA THR A 124 -13.37 14.30 -2.62
C THR A 124 -12.75 13.03 -2.01
N GLY A 125 -12.12 13.20 -0.84
CA GLY A 125 -11.48 12.13 -0.08
C GLY A 125 -12.45 11.37 0.83
N THR A 126 -13.28 10.51 0.25
CA THR A 126 -13.97 9.32 0.83
C THR A 126 -14.63 8.60 -0.36
N ASP A 127 -14.56 7.28 -0.62
CA ASP A 127 -14.52 6.11 0.29
C ASP A 127 -13.63 4.94 -0.18
N VAL A 128 -12.67 5.11 -1.12
CA VAL A 128 -11.82 3.97 -1.56
C VAL A 128 -10.39 4.36 -1.91
N CYS A 129 -9.64 4.88 -0.95
CA CYS A 129 -8.21 5.11 -1.14
C CYS A 129 -7.41 4.00 -0.46
N LYS A 130 -6.95 3.03 -1.26
CA LYS A 130 -5.90 2.10 -0.84
C LYS A 130 -4.57 2.79 -1.07
N VAL A 131 -3.76 2.88 -0.02
CA VAL A 131 -2.46 3.53 -0.11
C VAL A 131 -1.62 2.77 -1.11
N VAL A 132 -1.16 3.48 -2.13
CA VAL A 132 -0.19 2.95 -3.09
C VAL A 132 1.16 3.53 -2.74
N ILE A 133 2.11 2.63 -2.48
CA ILE A 133 3.51 2.99 -2.33
C ILE A 133 4.20 2.62 -3.64
N PHE A 134 4.93 3.56 -4.22
CA PHE A 134 5.74 3.40 -5.44
C PHE A 134 7.21 3.24 -5.10
#